data_AF-A0A9P8PCH8-F1
#
_entry.id   AF-A0A9P8PCH8-F1
#
_cell.length_a   1.000
_cell.length_b   1.000
_cell.length_c   1.000
_cell.angle_alpha   90.00
_cell.angle_beta   90.00
_cell.angle_gamma   90.00
#
_symmetry.space_group_name_H-M   'P 1'
#
loop_
_entity.id
_entity.type
_entity.pdbx_description
1 polymer ?
#
loop_
_entity_poly.entity_id
_entity_poly.type
_entity_poly.pdbx_seq_one_letter_code
_entity_poly.pdbx_strand_id
1 'polypeptide(L)'
;MAGAVDLGPVTLAQAGMIGYGIYYLLLDAGMGLVSLIFVFAAAYSSTFLHSHFPSSQVNLYALSVHVSGWIAQFFGHGYYEKRAPALLDNLIQPLVLAPYFVLWEIAFEFGYRRDLKRTMEKQAKQMRTDAERRRLNVNK
;
A
#
# COMPACT_ATOMS: atom_id res chain seq x y z
N MET A 1 -33.24 11.47 20.89
CA MET A 1 -32.49 10.44 21.63
C MET A 1 -31.48 9.86 20.66
N ALA A 2 -30.19 10.03 20.92
CA ALA A 2 -29.13 9.50 20.06
C ALA A 2 -29.28 7.99 20.02
N GLY A 3 -29.76 7.45 18.89
CA GLY A 3 -29.73 6.01 18.66
C GLY A 3 -28.28 5.59 18.79
N ALA A 4 -28.00 4.65 19.69
CA ALA A 4 -26.69 4.02 19.73
C ALA A 4 -26.36 3.58 18.30
N VAL A 5 -25.25 4.06 17.77
CA VAL A 5 -24.74 3.57 16.49
C VAL A 5 -24.40 2.11 16.73
N ASP A 6 -25.30 1.22 16.33
CA ASP A 6 -25.01 -0.21 16.31
C ASP A 6 -23.96 -0.43 15.23
N LEU A 7 -22.70 -0.54 15.66
CA LEU A 7 -21.55 -0.72 14.77
C LEU A 7 -21.52 -2.13 14.17
N GLY A 8 -22.40 -3.03 14.61
CA GLY A 8 -22.33 -4.45 14.29
C GLY A 8 -21.00 -5.08 14.72
N PRO A 9 -20.76 -6.35 14.38
CA PRO A 9 -19.47 -6.98 14.58
C PRO A 9 -18.41 -6.33 13.67
N VAL A 10 -17.21 -6.10 14.22
CA VAL A 10 -16.06 -5.59 13.45
C VAL A 10 -15.73 -6.60 12.34
N THR A 11 -15.92 -6.17 11.10
CA THR A 11 -15.56 -6.93 9.91
C THR A 11 -14.04 -6.94 9.71
N LEU A 12 -13.53 -7.91 8.94
CA LEU A 12 -12.11 -7.95 8.56
C LEU A 12 -11.67 -6.67 7.84
N ALA A 13 -12.55 -6.06 7.05
CA ALA A 13 -12.28 -4.81 6.36
C ALA A 13 -12.10 -3.64 7.34
N GLN A 14 -12.97 -3.54 8.36
CA GLN A 14 -12.86 -2.52 9.40
C GLN A 14 -11.62 -2.72 10.27
N ALA A 15 -11.32 -3.97 10.66
CA ALA A 15 -10.09 -4.30 11.39
C ALA A 15 -8.84 -3.93 10.58
N GLY A 16 -8.83 -4.23 9.29
CA GLY A 16 -7.78 -3.82 8.36
C GLY A 16 -7.64 -2.30 8.29
N MET A 17 -8.72 -1.57 8.04
CA MET A 17 -8.71 -0.10 8.00
C MET A 17 -8.13 0.52 9.27
N ILE A 18 -8.54 0.05 10.44
CA ILE A 18 -8.03 0.54 11.74
C ILE A 18 -6.55 0.20 11.88
N GLY A 19 -6.16 -1.05 11.59
CA GLY A 19 -4.76 -1.50 11.71
C GLY A 19 -3.82 -0.73 10.77
N TYR A 20 -4.17 -0.61 9.49
CA TYR A 20 -3.42 0.17 8.51
C TYR A 20 -3.37 1.65 8.89
N GLY A 21 -4.49 2.22 9.35
CA GLY A 21 -4.57 3.62 9.78
C GLY A 21 -3.64 3.94 10.94
N ILE A 22 -3.67 3.11 12.00
CA ILE A 22 -2.77 3.26 13.15
C ILE A 22 -1.32 3.08 12.70
N TYR A 23 -1.03 2.01 11.95
CA TYR A 23 0.33 1.71 11.52
C TYR A 23 0.93 2.86 10.69
N TYR A 24 0.19 3.41 9.73
CA TYR A 24 0.68 4.50 8.89
C TYR A 24 0.82 5.83 9.64
N LEU A 25 -0.05 6.11 10.61
CA LEU A 25 0.11 7.26 11.51
C LEU A 25 1.37 7.16 12.36
N LEU A 26 1.71 5.95 12.83
CA LEU A 26 2.93 5.71 13.60
C LEU A 26 4.20 5.87 12.76
N LEU A 27 4.14 5.60 11.46
CA LEU A 27 5.28 5.79 10.54
C LEU A 27 5.52 7.27 10.22
N ASP A 28 4.47 8.00 9.87
CA ASP A 28 4.51 9.45 9.67
C ASP A 28 3.10 10.03 9.80
N ALA A 29 2.91 11.00 10.70
CA ALA A 29 1.59 11.55 10.96
C ALA A 29 0.97 12.25 9.73
N GLY A 30 1.77 12.94 8.92
CA GLY A 30 1.28 13.66 7.74
C GLY A 30 0.78 12.70 6.67
N MET A 31 1.63 11.74 6.28
CA MET A 31 1.26 10.73 5.28
C MET A 31 0.26 9.70 5.83
N GLY A 32 0.25 9.46 7.14
CA GLY A 32 -0.77 8.67 7.82
C GLY A 32 -2.16 9.30 7.71
N LEU A 33 -2.28 10.61 7.90
CA LEU A 33 -3.54 11.34 7.69
C LEU A 33 -3.98 11.30 6.23
N VAL A 34 -3.07 11.49 5.27
CA VAL A 34 -3.37 11.33 3.84
C VAL A 34 -3.91 9.93 3.58
N SER A 35 -3.25 8.91 4.11
CA SER A 35 -3.68 7.52 3.94
C SER A 35 -5.07 7.26 4.53
N LEU A 36 -5.38 7.83 5.70
CA LEU A 36 -6.70 7.74 6.31
C LEU A 36 -7.79 8.35 5.41
N ILE A 37 -7.53 9.47 4.74
CA ILE A 37 -8.46 10.07 3.77
C ILE A 37 -8.76 9.07 2.65
N PHE A 38 -7.72 8.44 2.08
CA PHE A 38 -7.89 7.44 1.02
C PHE A 38 -8.68 6.22 1.48
N VAL A 39 -8.35 5.66 2.65
CA VAL A 39 -9.04 4.47 3.18
C VAL A 39 -10.49 4.79 3.53
N PHE A 40 -10.76 5.96 4.13
CA PHE A 40 -12.12 6.40 4.42
C PHE A 40 -12.92 6.64 3.13
N ALA A 41 -12.32 7.29 2.12
CA ALA A 41 -12.96 7.49 0.83
C ALA A 41 -13.29 6.16 0.14
N ALA A 42 -12.41 5.16 0.21
CA ALA A 42 -12.66 3.83 -0.32
C ALA A 42 -13.80 3.12 0.43
N ALA A 43 -13.81 3.19 1.76
CA ALA A 43 -14.88 2.62 2.59
C ALA A 43 -16.23 3.29 2.33
N TYR A 44 -16.26 4.62 2.27
CA TYR A 44 -17.47 5.38 1.93
C TYR A 44 -17.97 5.04 0.53
N SER A 45 -17.08 5.01 -0.47
CA SER A 45 -17.41 4.66 -1.85
C SER A 45 -17.98 3.24 -1.96
N SER A 46 -17.43 2.29 -1.23
CA SER A 46 -17.95 0.91 -1.16
C SER A 46 -19.39 0.90 -0.63
N THR A 47 -19.64 1.53 0.52
CA THR A 47 -20.98 1.63 1.11
C THR A 47 -21.96 2.33 0.16
N PHE A 48 -21.53 3.44 -0.46
CA PHE A 48 -22.33 4.18 -1.42
C PHE A 48 -22.68 3.35 -2.65
N LEU A 49 -21.73 2.59 -3.21
CA LEU A 49 -21.99 1.75 -4.37
C LEU A 49 -22.93 0.59 -4.04
N HIS A 50 -22.76 -0.06 -2.88
CA HIS A 50 -23.65 -1.13 -2.43
C HIS A 50 -25.06 -0.64 -2.08
N SER A 51 -25.26 0.65 -1.77
CA SER A 51 -26.60 1.21 -1.56
C SER A 51 -27.33 1.54 -2.87
N HIS A 52 -26.63 1.61 -4.00
CA HIS A 52 -27.22 1.98 -5.30
C HIS A 52 -27.21 0.86 -6.34
N PHE A 53 -26.37 -0.17 -6.18
CA PHE A 53 -26.19 -1.25 -7.15
C PHE A 53 -26.23 -2.63 -6.49
N PRO A 54 -26.59 -3.69 -7.24
CA PRO A 54 -26.54 -5.06 -6.73
C PRO A 54 -25.12 -5.44 -6.28
N SER A 55 -25.01 -6.09 -5.11
CA SER A 55 -23.71 -6.50 -4.57
C SER A 55 -22.90 -7.39 -5.51
N SER A 56 -23.56 -8.22 -6.33
CA SER A 56 -22.88 -9.04 -7.35
C SER A 56 -22.13 -8.18 -8.37
N GLN A 57 -22.72 -7.07 -8.80
CA GLN A 57 -22.12 -6.15 -9.75
C GLN A 57 -20.96 -5.36 -9.12
N VAL A 58 -21.17 -4.80 -7.92
CA VAL A 58 -20.12 -4.06 -7.20
C VAL A 58 -18.91 -4.96 -6.91
N ASN A 59 -19.15 -6.18 -6.43
CA ASN A 59 -18.09 -7.14 -6.14
C ASN A 59 -17.35 -7.59 -7.39
N LEU A 60 -18.05 -7.77 -8.53
CA LEU A 60 -17.42 -8.11 -9.80
C LEU A 60 -16.45 -7.01 -10.24
N TYR A 61 -16.85 -5.74 -10.18
CA TYR A 61 -15.97 -4.62 -10.50
C TYR A 61 -14.81 -4.49 -9.52
N ALA A 62 -15.06 -4.61 -8.22
CA ALA A 62 -14.01 -4.58 -7.20
C ALA A 62 -12.96 -5.69 -7.43
N LEU A 63 -13.41 -6.91 -7.72
CA LEU A 63 -12.52 -8.03 -8.03
C LEU A 63 -11.76 -7.79 -9.34
N SER A 64 -12.43 -7.26 -10.37
CA SER A 64 -11.80 -6.96 -11.66
C SER A 64 -10.68 -5.93 -11.51
N VAL A 65 -10.90 -4.86 -10.74
CA VAL A 65 -9.89 -3.84 -10.44
C VAL A 65 -8.76 -4.46 -9.61
N HIS A 66 -9.07 -5.27 -8.60
CA HIS A 66 -8.08 -5.95 -7.77
C HIS A 66 -7.15 -6.84 -8.58
N VAL A 67 -7.71 -7.73 -9.41
CA VAL A 67 -6.93 -8.64 -10.28
C VAL A 67 -6.12 -7.85 -11.30
N SER A 68 -6.70 -6.81 -11.91
CA SER A 68 -5.97 -5.95 -12.85
C SER A 68 -4.78 -5.25 -12.19
N GLY A 69 -4.93 -4.81 -10.94
CA GLY A 69 -3.85 -4.21 -10.14
C GLY A 69 -2.70 -5.20 -9.90
N TRP A 70 -3.01 -6.45 -9.54
CA TRP A 70 -2.00 -7.49 -9.40
C TRP A 70 -1.26 -7.80 -10.71
N ILE A 71 -2.00 -7.90 -11.82
CA ILE A 71 -1.40 -8.10 -13.15
C ILE A 71 -0.45 -6.93 -13.47
N ALA A 72 -0.90 -5.69 -13.25
CA ALA A 72 -0.08 -4.51 -13.49
C ALA A 72 1.18 -4.49 -12.60
N GLN A 73 1.07 -4.88 -11.33
CA GLN A 73 2.21 -4.96 -10.42
C GLN A 73 3.24 -6.01 -10.86
N PHE A 74 2.81 -7.22 -11.17
CA PHE A 74 3.71 -8.28 -11.63
C PHE A 74 4.33 -7.97 -12.99
N PHE A 75 3.54 -7.38 -13.91
CA PHE A 75 4.05 -6.92 -15.19
C PHE A 75 5.08 -5.80 -15.03
N GLY A 76 4.82 -4.83 -14.14
CA GLY A 76 5.75 -3.77 -13.77
C GLY A 76 7.12 -4.31 -13.33
N HIS A 77 7.11 -5.16 -12.31
CA HIS A 77 8.35 -5.73 -11.77
C HIS A 77 9.06 -6.67 -12.76
N GLY A 78 8.30 -7.55 -13.43
CA GLY A 78 8.86 -8.54 -14.33
C GLY A 78 9.41 -7.93 -15.62
N TYR A 79 8.62 -7.10 -16.30
CA TYR A 79 8.96 -6.57 -17.62
C TYR A 79 9.83 -5.31 -17.55
N TYR A 80 9.44 -4.32 -16.75
CA TYR A 80 10.14 -3.03 -16.71
C TYR A 80 11.33 -3.04 -15.75
N GLU A 81 11.16 -3.57 -14.54
CA GLU A 81 12.23 -3.57 -13.55
C GLU A 81 13.19 -4.75 -13.69
N LYS A 82 12.80 -5.79 -14.45
CA LYS A 82 13.53 -7.05 -14.63
C LYS A 82 13.93 -7.69 -13.30
N ARG A 83 13.03 -7.61 -12.30
CA ARG A 83 13.25 -8.06 -10.93
C ARG A 83 12.11 -8.93 -10.46
N ALA A 84 12.43 -9.87 -9.58
CA ALA A 84 11.42 -10.63 -8.86
C ALA A 84 10.60 -9.69 -7.95
N PRO A 85 9.28 -9.88 -7.84
CA PRO A 85 8.46 -9.13 -6.89
C PRO A 85 8.93 -9.38 -5.45
N ALA A 86 9.06 -8.33 -4.65
CA ALA A 86 9.46 -8.44 -3.24
C ALA A 86 8.54 -9.35 -2.40
N LEU A 87 7.31 -9.57 -2.87
CA LEU A 87 6.34 -10.51 -2.30
C LEU A 87 6.87 -11.95 -2.22
N LEU A 88 7.79 -12.32 -3.12
CA LEU A 88 8.41 -13.66 -3.13
C LEU A 88 9.47 -13.81 -2.03
N ASP A 89 10.04 -12.70 -1.55
CA ASP A 89 11.06 -12.70 -0.48
C ASP A 89 10.41 -12.53 0.90
N ASN A 90 9.36 -11.71 0.99
CA ASN A 90 8.59 -11.46 2.22
C ASN A 90 7.17 -11.07 1.84
N LEU A 91 6.15 -11.85 2.22
CA LEU A 91 4.76 -11.57 1.85
C LEU A 91 4.16 -10.39 2.63
N ILE A 92 4.44 -10.32 3.93
CA ILE A 92 3.75 -9.42 4.85
C ILE A 92 4.19 -7.97 4.59
N GLN A 93 5.49 -7.74 4.42
CA GLN A 93 6.02 -6.38 4.30
C GLN A 93 5.47 -5.63 3.07
N PRO A 94 5.48 -6.18 1.84
CA PRO A 94 4.89 -5.53 0.68
C PRO A 94 3.37 -5.44 0.77
N LEU A 95 2.68 -6.44 1.33
CA LEU A 95 1.22 -6.38 1.49
C LEU A 95 0.79 -5.20 2.37
N VAL A 96 1.54 -4.94 3.44
CA VAL A 96 1.23 -3.85 4.38
C VAL A 96 1.77 -2.51 3.90
N LEU A 97 2.96 -2.45 3.29
CA LEU A 97 3.61 -1.17 2.95
C LEU A 97 3.38 -0.70 1.52
N ALA A 98 2.99 -1.57 0.56
CA ALA A 98 2.85 -1.16 -0.84
C ALA A 98 1.85 0.00 -1.04
N PRO A 99 0.67 0.02 -0.40
CA PRO A 99 -0.25 1.16 -0.54
C PRO A 99 0.37 2.48 -0.04
N TYR A 100 1.08 2.41 1.10
CA TYR A 100 1.78 3.56 1.67
C TYR A 100 2.92 4.04 0.79
N PHE A 101 3.68 3.12 0.21
CA PHE A 101 4.78 3.40 -0.71
C PHE A 101 4.29 4.21 -1.92
N VAL A 102 3.16 3.84 -2.51
CA VAL A 102 2.57 4.59 -3.64
C VAL A 102 2.20 6.02 -3.23
N LEU A 103 1.59 6.21 -2.06
CA LEU A 103 1.27 7.55 -1.56
C LEU A 103 2.52 8.40 -1.33
N TRP A 104 3.59 7.80 -0.81
CA TRP A 104 4.87 8.48 -0.63
C TRP A 104 5.52 8.87 -1.94
N GLU A 105 5.56 7.98 -2.95
CA GLU A 105 6.10 8.31 -4.26
C GLU A 105 5.37 9.52 -4.86
N ILE A 106 4.03 9.50 -4.83
CA ILE A 106 3.22 10.64 -5.28
C ILE A 106 3.58 11.91 -4.49
N ALA A 107 3.64 11.84 -3.16
CA ALA A 107 3.99 12.99 -2.33
C ALA A 107 5.38 13.53 -2.63
N PHE A 108 6.36 12.66 -2.87
CA PHE A 108 7.71 13.04 -3.25
C PHE A 108 7.76 13.74 -4.61
N GLU A 109 6.98 13.28 -5.60
CA GLU A 109 6.86 13.93 -6.91
C GLU A 109 6.24 15.33 -6.78
N PHE A 110 5.29 15.53 -5.85
CA PHE A 110 4.80 16.86 -5.49
C PHE A 110 5.79 17.69 -4.64
N GLY A 111 6.94 17.12 -4.27
CA GLY A 111 8.01 17.81 -3.56
C GLY A 111 7.91 17.81 -2.04
N TYR A 112 6.99 17.02 -1.46
CA TYR A 112 6.96 16.77 -0.03
C TYR A 112 8.24 16.03 0.42
N ARG A 113 8.87 16.43 1.54
CA ARG A 113 10.02 15.73 2.18
C ARG A 113 11.10 15.18 1.21
N ARG A 114 11.59 16.03 0.30
CA ARG A 114 12.65 15.67 -0.67
C ARG A 114 13.95 15.21 0.00
N ASP A 115 14.24 15.72 1.19
CA ASP A 115 15.37 15.31 2.03
C ASP A 115 15.26 13.84 2.45
N LEU A 116 14.06 13.40 2.82
CA LEU A 116 13.78 11.99 3.16
C LEU A 116 13.96 11.10 1.93
N LYS A 117 13.39 11.46 0.77
CA LYS A 117 13.57 10.71 -0.49
C LYS A 117 15.05 10.54 -0.83
N ARG A 118 15.84 11.62 -0.79
CA ARG A 118 17.29 11.57 -1.05
C ARG A 118 18.02 10.65 -0.07
N THR A 119 17.65 10.68 1.20
CA THR A 119 18.26 9.83 2.22
C THR A 119 17.94 8.35 1.98
N MET A 120 16.67 8.03 1.68
CA MET A 120 16.22 6.69 1.35
C MET A 120 16.90 6.15 0.09
N GLU A 121 16.98 6.94 -0.98
CA GLU A 121 17.67 6.57 -2.22
C GLU A 121 19.16 6.30 -1.99
N LYS A 122 19.83 7.14 -1.20
CA LYS A 122 21.24 6.95 -0.84
C LYS A 122 21.44 5.64 -0.07
N GLN A 123 20.60 5.36 0.92
CA GLN A 123 20.65 4.12 1.69
C GLN A 123 20.37 2.90 0.81
N ALA A 124 19.35 2.95 -0.04
CA ALA A 124 19.03 1.88 -0.98
C ALA A 124 20.18 1.58 -1.94
N LYS A 125 20.87 2.62 -2.44
CA LYS A 125 22.07 2.46 -3.29
C LYS A 125 23.22 1.82 -2.51
N GLN A 126 23.44 2.23 -1.27
CA GLN A 126 24.48 1.64 -0.41
C GLN A 126 24.21 0.17 -0.13
N MET A 127 22.99 -0.19 0.25
CA MET A 127 22.58 -1.59 0.49
C MET A 127 22.79 -2.48 -0.74
N ARG A 128 22.50 -1.97 -1.94
CA ARG A 128 22.74 -2.70 -3.21
C ARG A 128 24.23 -2.93 -3.44
N THR A 129 25.05 -1.90 -3.25
CA THR A 129 26.51 -1.98 -3.40
C THR A 129 27.11 -2.98 -2.41
N ASP A 130 26.65 -2.95 -1.16
CA ASP A 130 27.13 -3.85 -0.11
C ASP A 130 26.72 -5.31 -0.38
N ALA A 131 25.49 -5.53 -0.86
CA ALA A 131 25.03 -6.85 -1.29
C ALA A 131 25.86 -7.40 -2.46
N GLU A 132 26.20 -6.57 -3.44
CA GLU A 132 27.05 -6.94 -4.57
C GLU A 132 28.48 -7.27 -4.12
N ARG A 133 29.09 -6.45 -3.26
CA ARG A 133 30.41 -6.72 -2.67
C ARG A 133 30.45 -8.04 -1.90
N ARG A 134 29.41 -8.32 -1.10
CA ARG A 134 29.29 -9.59 -0.37
C ARG A 134 29.22 -10.78 -1.32
N ARG A 135 28.42 -10.69 -2.40
CA ARG A 135 28.34 -11.74 -3.43
C ARG A 135 29.70 -12.01 -4.08
N LEU A 136 30.47 -10.97 -4.41
CA LEU A 136 31.79 -11.12 -5.00
C LEU A 136 32.82 -11.73 -4.03
N ASN A 137 32.73 -11.44 -2.74
CA ASN A 137 33.64 -11.99 -1.73
C ASN A 137 33.35 -13.45 -1.40
N VAL A 138 32.10 -13.91 -1.48
CA VAL A 138 31.73 -15.33 -1.25
C VAL A 138 32.17 -16.22 -2.42
N ASN A 139 32.26 -15.66 -3.63
CA ASN A 139 32.64 -16.39 -4.84
C ASN A 139 34.16 -16.38 -5.12
N LYS A 140 34.97 -15.82 -4.21
CA LYS A 140 36.44 -15.91 -4.24
C LYS A 140 36.90 -16.99 -3.28
#